data_AF-A0A957VK44-F1
#
_entry.id   AF-A0A957VK44-F1
#
_cell.length_a   1.000
_cell.length_b   1.000
_cell.length_c   1.000
_cell.angle_alpha   90.00
_cell.angle_beta   90.00
_cell.angle_gamma   90.00
#
_symmetry.space_group_name_H-M   'P 1'
#
loop_
_entity.id
_entity.type
_entity.pdbx_description
1 polymer ?
#
loop_
_entity_poly.entity_id
_entity_poly.type
_entity_poly.pdbx_seq_one_letter_code
_entity_poly.pdbx_strand_id
1 'polypeptide(L)'
;MSTETRKLMQFEANKKSVGVAYLLWAFFGGFGAHRFYLGRSGSGAVILILTIVSLLLALVGIGFITGIIPAIWVFVDLFLIPGMARSYNSELANRLTM
;
A
#
# COMPACT_ATOMS: atom_id res chain seq x y z
N MET A 1 33.04 -2.88 -12.09
CA MET A 1 31.85 -3.29 -11.31
C MET A 1 31.07 -4.26 -12.17
N SER A 2 30.84 -5.51 -11.73
CA SER A 2 30.15 -6.51 -12.56
C SER A 2 28.65 -6.20 -12.67
N THR A 3 28.04 -6.62 -13.78
CA THR A 3 26.60 -6.42 -14.04
C THR A 3 25.73 -6.99 -12.92
N GLU A 4 26.12 -8.14 -12.38
CA GLU A 4 25.44 -8.79 -11.26
C GLU A 4 25.48 -7.94 -9.98
N THR A 5 26.63 -7.34 -9.65
CA THR A 5 26.73 -6.43 -8.50
C THR A 5 25.81 -5.22 -8.66
N ARG A 6 25.63 -4.71 -9.89
CA ARG A 6 24.70 -3.60 -10.17
C ARG A 6 23.25 -4.01 -9.93
N LYS A 7 22.84 -5.19 -10.41
CA LYS A 7 21.49 -5.75 -10.23
C LYS A 7 21.16 -5.96 -8.75
N LEU A 8 22.10 -6.52 -7.98
CA LEU A 8 21.94 -6.72 -6.54
C LEU A 8 21.78 -5.40 -5.78
N MET A 9 22.61 -4.39 -6.09
CA MET A 9 22.47 -3.07 -5.46
C MET A 9 21.16 -2.38 -5.85
N GLN A 10 20.68 -2.53 -7.09
CA GLN A 10 19.39 -1.99 -7.51
C GLN A 10 18.22 -2.69 -6.80
N PHE A 11 18.29 -4.00 -6.62
CA PHE A 11 17.28 -4.75 -5.86
C PHE A 11 17.23 -4.30 -4.41
N GLU A 12 18.39 -4.28 -3.74
CA GLU A 12 18.51 -3.88 -2.33
C GLU A 12 18.05 -2.43 -2.09
N ALA A 13 18.31 -1.52 -3.04
CA ALA A 13 17.88 -0.13 -2.92
C ALA A 13 16.37 0.07 -3.11
N ASN A 14 15.69 -0.79 -3.89
CA ASN A 14 14.29 -0.59 -4.26
C ASN A 14 13.31 -1.55 -3.57
N LYS A 15 13.80 -2.59 -2.89
CA LYS A 15 12.95 -3.52 -2.15
C LYS A 15 12.10 -2.78 -1.11
N LYS A 16 10.85 -3.19 -0.98
CA LYS A 16 9.90 -2.60 -0.02
C LYS A 16 9.91 -3.39 1.29
N SER A 17 9.88 -2.65 2.39
CA SER A 17 9.85 -3.22 3.74
C SER A 17 8.41 -3.40 4.21
N VAL A 18 8.10 -4.60 4.71
CA VAL A 18 6.82 -4.91 5.34
C VAL A 18 6.59 -4.04 6.58
N GLY A 19 7.64 -3.79 7.37
CA GLY A 19 7.55 -2.93 8.56
C GLY A 19 7.16 -1.49 8.21
N VAL A 20 7.77 -0.92 7.16
CA VAL A 20 7.40 0.41 6.67
C VAL A 20 5.96 0.44 6.17
N ALA A 21 5.51 -0.61 5.48
CA ALA A 21 4.12 -0.72 5.05
C ALA A 21 3.14 -0.76 6.23
N TYR A 22 3.46 -1.45 7.33
CA TYR A 22 2.64 -1.43 8.55
C TYR A 22 2.66 -0.07 9.27
N LEU A 23 3.81 0.62 9.30
CA LEU A 23 3.87 1.99 9.82
C LEU A 23 2.96 2.92 9.02
N LEU A 24 3.04 2.88 7.69
CA LEU A 24 2.16 3.67 6.82
C LEU A 24 0.69 3.29 7.00
N TRP A 25 0.39 2.01 7.21
CA TRP A 25 -0.96 1.55 7.50
C TRP A 25 -1.48 2.08 8.85
N ALA A 26 -0.64 2.09 9.89
CA ALA A 26 -1.06 2.56 11.22
C ALA A 26 -1.36 4.06 11.26
N PHE A 27 -0.55 4.89 10.61
CA PHE A 27 -0.73 6.35 10.61
C PHE A 27 -1.63 6.86 9.49
N PHE A 28 -1.60 6.21 8.32
CA PHE A 28 -2.24 6.67 7.09
C PHE A 28 -3.08 5.59 6.40
N GLY A 29 -3.49 4.54 7.12
CA GLY A 29 -4.26 3.42 6.57
C GLY A 29 -5.57 3.85 5.93
N GLY A 30 -6.29 4.79 6.57
CA GLY A 30 -7.50 5.41 6.01
C GLY A 30 -7.25 6.12 4.68
N PHE A 31 -6.06 6.66 4.45
CA PHE A 31 -5.70 7.34 3.20
C PHE A 31 -5.07 6.39 2.16
N GLY A 32 -4.84 5.11 2.51
CA GLY A 32 -4.29 4.11 1.60
C GLY A 32 -2.78 4.22 1.33
N ALA A 33 -2.02 4.94 2.17
CA ALA A 33 -0.59 5.20 1.96
C ALA A 33 0.27 3.93 1.84
N HIS A 34 -0.07 2.87 2.59
CA HIS A 34 0.60 1.58 2.52
C HIS A 34 0.46 0.94 1.13
N ARG A 35 -0.68 1.11 0.44
CA ARG A 35 -0.88 0.60 -0.94
C ARG A 35 -0.07 1.39 -1.96
N PHE A 36 0.06 2.71 -1.80
CA PHE A 36 0.92 3.53 -2.66
C PHE A 36 2.39 3.14 -2.51
N TYR A 37 2.87 2.93 -1.28
CA TYR A 37 4.24 2.50 -1.01
C TYR A 37 4.57 1.14 -1.65
N LEU A 38 3.62 0.21 -1.64
CA LEU A 38 3.75 -1.12 -2.23
C LEU A 38 3.48 -1.16 -3.74
N GLY A 39 3.41 -0.01 -4.42
CA GLY A 39 3.25 0.08 -5.87
C GLY A 39 1.84 -0.19 -6.39
N ARG A 40 0.83 -0.26 -5.50
CA ARG A 40 -0.57 -0.52 -5.87
C ARG A 40 -1.40 0.76 -5.92
N SER A 41 -0.94 1.73 -6.72
CA SER A 41 -1.51 3.07 -6.80
C SER A 41 -3.00 3.11 -7.14
N GLY A 42 -3.48 2.22 -8.03
CA GLY A 42 -4.90 2.17 -8.40
C GLY A 42 -5.80 1.88 -7.19
N SER A 43 -5.49 0.82 -6.45
CA SER A 43 -6.26 0.47 -5.24
C SER A 43 -6.05 1.45 -4.08
N GLY A 44 -4.87 2.09 -3.99
CA GLY A 44 -4.62 3.15 -3.02
C GLY A 44 -5.48 4.38 -3.29
N ALA A 45 -5.62 4.78 -4.56
CA ALA A 45 -6.48 5.89 -4.97
C ALA A 45 -7.96 5.62 -4.68
N VAL A 46 -8.43 4.38 -4.85
CA VAL A 46 -9.80 3.99 -4.50
C VAL A 46 -10.08 4.19 -3.01
N ILE A 47 -9.19 3.71 -2.13
CA ILE A 47 -9.32 3.93 -0.67
C ILE A 47 -9.30 5.42 -0.35
N LEU A 48 -8.39 6.19 -0.96
CA LEU A 48 -8.28 7.63 -0.71
C LEU A 48 -9.59 8.36 -1.06
N ILE A 49 -10.16 8.07 -2.24
CA ILE A 49 -11.43 8.66 -2.68
C ILE A 49 -12.57 8.23 -1.76
N LEU A 50 -12.67 6.94 -1.44
CA LEU A 50 -13.72 6.43 -0.54
C LEU A 50 -13.65 7.09 0.85
N THR A 51 -12.45 7.27 1.38
CA THR A 51 -12.26 7.91 2.69
C THR A 51 -12.59 9.40 2.64
N ILE A 52 -12.20 10.12 1.59
CA ILE A 52 -12.56 11.54 1.41
C ILE A 52 -14.08 11.69 1.28
N VAL A 53 -14.72 10.88 0.42
CA VAL A 53 -16.18 10.90 0.23
C VAL A 53 -16.88 10.57 1.55
N SER A 54 -16.44 9.54 2.27
CA SER A 54 -17.02 9.18 3.57
C SER A 54 -16.88 10.30 4.61
N LEU A 55 -15.73 10.98 4.64
CA LEU A 55 -15.49 12.12 5.51
C LEU A 55 -16.40 13.31 5.16
N LEU A 56 -16.59 13.61 3.87
CA LEU A 56 -17.51 14.65 3.42
C LEU A 56 -18.96 14.33 3.78
N LEU A 57 -19.40 13.08 3.60
CA LEU A 57 -20.74 12.65 4.02
C LEU A 57 -20.90 12.63 5.54
N ALA A 58 -19.81 12.49 6.31
CA ALA A 58 -19.84 12.55 7.77
C ALA A 58 -20.22 13.95 8.26
N LEU A 59 -19.79 15.00 7.56
CA LEU A 59 -20.17 16.38 7.85
C LEU A 59 -21.68 16.64 7.70
N VAL A 60 -22.36 15.84 6.87
CA VAL A 60 -23.82 15.90 6.64
C VAL A 60 -24.59 14.93 7.55
N GLY A 61 -23.91 14.23 8.47
CA GLY A 61 -24.52 13.32 9.44
C GLY A 61 -24.76 11.88 8.97
N ILE A 62 -24.40 11.55 7.73
CA ILE A 62 -24.60 10.21 7.13
C ILE A 62 -23.30 9.38 7.11
N GLY A 63 -22.13 10.04 7.26
CA GLY A 63 -20.84 9.40 7.02
C GLY A 63 -20.41 8.29 7.98
N PHE A 64 -21.10 8.10 9.10
CA PHE A 64 -20.85 6.95 9.97
C PHE A 64 -21.12 5.62 9.28
N ILE A 65 -22.10 5.56 8.36
CA ILE A 65 -22.43 4.34 7.61
C ILE A 65 -21.41 4.12 6.49
N THR A 66 -21.06 5.18 5.76
CA THR A 66 -20.18 5.07 4.59
C THR A 66 -18.72 4.81 4.96
N GLY A 67 -18.28 5.24 6.15
CA GLY A 67 -16.95 4.97 6.67
C GLY A 67 -16.68 3.50 7.04
N ILE A 68 -17.72 2.67 7.22
CA ILE A 68 -17.56 1.25 7.59
C ILE A 68 -16.88 0.46 6.47
N ILE A 69 -17.22 0.75 5.21
CA ILE A 69 -16.67 0.05 4.04
C ILE A 69 -15.14 0.23 3.94
N PRO A 70 -14.59 1.45 3.87
CA PRO A 70 -13.14 1.64 3.86
C PRO A 70 -12.49 1.17 5.16
N ALA A 71 -13.16 1.25 6.32
CA ALA A 71 -12.62 0.73 7.58
C ALA A 71 -12.41 -0.79 7.55
N ILE A 72 -13.40 -1.56 7.07
CA ILE A 72 -13.27 -3.02 6.92
C ILE A 72 -12.14 -3.33 5.92
N TRP A 73 -12.06 -2.61 4.81
CA TRP A 73 -11.01 -2.84 3.83
C TRP A 73 -9.62 -2.58 4.42
N VAL A 74 -9.42 -1.44 5.09
CA VAL A 74 -8.18 -1.11 5.78
C VAL A 74 -7.85 -2.17 6.83
N PHE A 75 -8.85 -2.74 7.52
CA PHE A 75 -8.62 -3.85 8.43
C PHE A 75 -8.16 -5.12 7.71
N VAL A 76 -8.78 -5.50 6.59
CA VAL A 76 -8.35 -6.63 5.76
C VAL A 76 -6.92 -6.43 5.24
N ASP A 77 -6.49 -5.18 5.04
CA ASP A 77 -5.13 -4.89 4.60
C ASP A 77 -4.05 -5.35 5.59
N LEU A 78 -4.34 -5.51 6.89
CA LEU A 78 -3.42 -6.13 7.86
C LEU A 78 -2.89 -7.47 7.37
N PHE A 79 -3.76 -8.27 6.76
CA PHE A 79 -3.44 -9.60 6.25
C PHE A 79 -2.86 -9.55 4.83
N LEU A 80 -3.21 -8.54 4.04
CA LEU A 80 -2.75 -8.40 2.66
C LEU A 80 -1.34 -7.79 2.54
N ILE A 81 -0.94 -6.91 3.46
CA ILE A 81 0.35 -6.20 3.43
C ILE A 81 1.55 -7.14 3.20
N PRO A 82 1.71 -8.27 3.92
CA PRO A 82 2.83 -9.19 3.69
C PRO A 82 2.82 -9.79 2.28
N GLY A 83 1.64 -10.13 1.76
CA GLY A 83 1.47 -10.66 0.41
C GLY A 83 1.82 -9.63 -0.66
N MET A 84 1.37 -8.39 -0.47
CA MET A 84 1.65 -7.27 -1.38
C MET A 84 3.14 -6.92 -1.43
N ALA A 85 3.82 -6.88 -0.29
CA ALA A 85 5.25 -6.64 -0.23
C ALA A 85 6.08 -7.75 -0.90
N ARG A 86 5.70 -9.02 -0.67
CA ARG A 86 6.34 -10.16 -1.35
C ARG A 86 6.16 -10.08 -2.86
N SER A 87 4.93 -9.81 -3.32
CA SER A 87 4.61 -9.66 -4.75
C SER A 87 5.43 -8.56 -5.41
N TYR A 88 5.56 -7.40 -4.77
CA TYR A 88 6.36 -6.29 -5.30
C TYR A 88 7.85 -6.65 -5.39
N ASN A 89 8.41 -7.24 -4.32
CA ASN A 89 9.81 -7.60 -4.28
C ASN A 89 10.14 -8.74 -5.28
N SER A 90 9.26 -9.72 -5.47
CA SER A 90 9.45 -10.76 -6.49
C SER A 90 9.41 -10.19 -7.91
N GLU A 91 8.52 -9.23 -8.16
CA GLU A 91 8.44 -8.57 -9.47
C GLU A 91 9.69 -7.72 -9.74
N LEU A 92 10.17 -7.00 -8.73
CA LEU A 92 11.43 -6.25 -8.81
C LEU A 92 12.62 -7.17 -9.09
N ALA A 93 12.71 -8.32 -8.42
CA ALA A 93 13.77 -9.30 -8.68
C ALA A 93 13.74 -9.78 -10.14
N ASN A 94 12.56 -10.20 -10.62
CA ASN A 94 12.37 -10.67 -11.99
C ASN A 94 12.79 -9.62 -13.04
N ARG A 95 12.42 -8.35 -12.85
CA ARG A 95 12.77 -7.24 -13.74
C ARG A 95 14.26 -6.93 -13.81
N LEU A 96 15.01 -7.26 -12.75
CA LEU A 96 16.45 -7.03 -12.68
C LEU A 96 17.25 -8.23 -13.18
N THR A 97 16.67 -9.43 -13.12
CA THR A 97 17.33 -10.66 -13.59
C THR A 97 17.17 -10.93 -15.08
N MET A 98 16.02 -10.55 -15.66
CA MET A 98 15.78 -10.57 -17.12
C MET A 98 16.67 -9.56 -17.85
#